data_AF-A0A535L3I0-F1
#
_entry.id   AF-A0A535L3I0-F1
#
_cell.length_a   1.000
_cell.length_b   1.000
_cell.length_c   1.000
_cell.angle_alpha   90.00
_cell.angle_beta   90.00
_cell.angle_gamma   90.00
#
_symmetry.space_group_name_H-M   'P 1'
#
loop_
_entity.id
_entity.type
_entity.pdbx_description
1 polymer ?
#
loop_
_entity_poly.entity_id
_entity_poly.type
_entity_poly.pdbx_seq_one_letter_code
_entity_poly.pdbx_strand_id
1 'polypeptide(L)'
;MTNRTTEVACLSWGEVCARRLDRHALSAPLQDARPADIVGTICGAHAQVLSAAELSIGLRLAGITRTAIREALWTERSLVKTFGPRGTVHLLPTQDLPMWTGALSAIPPSRTSQAKDVRLTPEQTERVVEAIAIALDDAELTIDELSEAVIASTGPWAADLVMPAFGGMWPRWRQALTMAANRGALCFGPHRGSKVTYTNPRRWLPGFRPAGGQTALAAIVSRYLHAYGPATAQQFAQWLGTPRRWAMELFDSLSTELQHVEING
;
A
#
# COMPACT_ATOMS: atom_id res chain seq x y z
N MET A 1 -6.45 -4.72 -45.75
CA MET A 1 -5.83 -4.60 -44.41
C MET A 1 -5.64 -3.12 -44.15
N THR A 2 -6.56 -2.51 -43.42
CA THR A 2 -6.53 -1.08 -43.12
C THR A 2 -5.45 -0.80 -42.08
N ASN A 3 -4.41 -0.08 -42.51
CA ASN A 3 -3.39 0.51 -41.65
C ASN A 3 -4.09 1.47 -40.68
N ARG A 4 -4.36 1.01 -39.46
CA ARG A 4 -4.85 1.89 -38.40
C ARG A 4 -3.61 2.57 -37.84
N THR A 5 -3.22 3.69 -38.45
CA THR A 5 -2.33 4.67 -37.84
C THR A 5 -2.95 5.02 -36.49
N THR A 6 -2.42 4.46 -35.41
CA THR A 6 -2.76 4.89 -34.06
C THR A 6 -2.27 6.32 -33.92
N GLU A 7 -3.15 7.28 -34.17
CA GLU A 7 -2.91 8.67 -33.80
C GLU A 7 -2.52 8.71 -32.33
N VAL A 8 -1.32 9.24 -32.06
CA VAL A 8 -0.86 9.50 -30.71
C VAL A 8 -1.76 10.58 -30.14
N ALA A 9 -2.43 10.28 -29.02
CA ALA A 9 -3.28 11.26 -28.37
C ALA A 9 -2.41 12.41 -27.86
N CYS A 10 -2.82 13.64 -28.12
CA CYS A 10 -2.09 14.83 -27.73
C CYS A 10 -2.93 15.65 -26.75
N LEU A 11 -2.37 15.99 -25.58
CA LEU A 11 -3.05 16.74 -24.52
C LEU A 11 -2.19 17.93 -24.06
N SER A 12 -2.81 19.00 -23.59
CA SER A 12 -2.15 20.06 -22.85
C SER A 12 -2.03 19.73 -21.35
N TRP A 13 -1.11 20.38 -20.63
CA TRP A 13 -1.07 20.27 -19.17
C TRP A 13 -2.36 20.73 -18.49
N GLY A 14 -3.07 21.70 -19.06
CA GLY A 14 -4.37 22.14 -18.55
C GLY A 14 -5.40 21.00 -18.56
N GLU A 15 -5.49 20.27 -19.68
CA GLU A 15 -6.39 19.11 -19.81
C GLU A 15 -5.98 17.96 -18.89
N VAL A 16 -4.68 17.69 -18.75
CA VAL A 16 -4.17 16.67 -17.82
C VAL A 16 -4.53 17.02 -16.37
N CYS A 17 -4.31 18.27 -15.96
CA CYS A 17 -4.65 18.74 -14.62
C CYS A 17 -6.15 18.68 -14.35
N ALA A 18 -6.98 19.17 -15.27
CA ALA A 18 -8.44 19.11 -15.15
C ALA A 18 -8.93 17.67 -15.01
N ARG A 19 -8.44 16.76 -15.85
CA ARG A 19 -8.80 15.34 -15.80
C ARG A 19 -8.39 14.66 -14.48
N ARG A 20 -7.20 14.95 -13.95
CA ARG A 20 -6.75 14.43 -12.66
C ARG A 20 -7.55 14.98 -11.49
N LEU A 21 -7.87 16.28 -11.51
CA LEU A 21 -8.73 16.90 -10.49
C LEU A 21 -10.12 16.26 -10.49
N ASP A 22 -10.69 16.03 -11.67
CA ASP A 22 -11.99 15.39 -11.82
C ASP A 22 -12.01 13.96 -11.30
N ARG A 23 -11.06 13.13 -11.76
CA ARG A 23 -10.88 11.75 -11.27
C ARG A 23 -10.69 11.69 -9.77
N HIS A 24 -9.94 12.63 -9.20
CA HIS A 24 -9.72 12.68 -7.76
C HIS A 24 -10.87 13.32 -6.98
N ALA A 25 -12.01 13.65 -7.61
CA ALA A 25 -13.13 14.34 -6.97
C ALA A 25 -12.72 15.64 -6.27
N LEU A 26 -11.79 16.37 -6.88
CA LEU A 26 -11.33 17.69 -6.44
C LEU A 26 -11.93 18.82 -7.26
N SER A 27 -12.49 18.54 -8.46
CA SER A 27 -13.29 19.50 -9.23
C SER A 27 -14.63 19.78 -8.52
N ALA A 28 -15.27 18.72 -8.05
CA ALA A 28 -16.46 18.74 -7.21
C ALA A 28 -16.46 17.50 -6.28
N PRO A 29 -16.90 17.62 -5.02
CA PRO A 29 -17.08 16.47 -4.15
C PRO A 29 -18.14 15.51 -4.72
N LEU A 30 -17.89 14.21 -4.67
CA LEU A 30 -18.86 13.21 -5.12
C LEU A 30 -20.06 13.15 -4.17
N GLN A 31 -21.23 13.00 -4.78
CA GLN A 31 -22.46 12.61 -4.08
C GLN A 31 -22.53 11.09 -4.01
N ASP A 32 -23.06 10.55 -2.91
CA ASP A 32 -23.37 9.12 -2.72
C ASP A 32 -22.20 8.11 -2.86
N ALA A 33 -20.96 8.59 -2.93
CA ALA A 33 -19.76 7.74 -2.91
C ALA A 33 -19.34 7.43 -1.46
N ARG A 34 -18.74 6.25 -1.25
CA ARG A 34 -18.23 5.83 0.06
C ARG A 34 -16.75 6.18 0.21
N PRO A 35 -16.22 6.26 1.44
CA PRO A 35 -14.79 6.44 1.68
C PRO A 35 -13.90 5.45 0.91
N ALA A 36 -14.30 4.18 0.82
CA ALA A 36 -13.57 3.15 0.08
C ALA A 36 -13.47 3.44 -1.43
N ASP A 37 -14.50 4.05 -2.03
CA ASP A 37 -14.53 4.36 -3.46
C ASP A 37 -13.52 5.48 -3.77
N ILE A 38 -13.45 6.53 -2.92
CA ILE A 38 -12.43 7.58 -3.03
C ILE A 38 -11.03 7.03 -2.84
N VAL A 39 -10.81 6.24 -1.79
CA VAL A 39 -9.49 5.67 -1.48
C VAL A 39 -9.02 4.76 -2.62
N GLY A 40 -9.92 3.99 -3.24
CA GLY A 40 -9.61 3.20 -4.43
C GLY A 40 -9.19 4.05 -5.62
N THR A 41 -9.93 5.12 -5.88
CA THR A 41 -9.67 6.07 -6.97
C THR A 41 -8.34 6.78 -6.84
N ILE A 42 -7.95 7.21 -5.64
CA ILE A 42 -6.65 7.85 -5.40
C ILE A 42 -5.52 6.85 -5.09
N CYS A 43 -5.72 5.56 -5.38
CA CYS A 43 -4.72 4.50 -5.13
C CYS A 43 -4.16 4.48 -3.69
N GLY A 44 -5.02 4.72 -2.70
CA GLY A 44 -4.68 4.73 -1.29
C GLY A 44 -4.47 6.12 -0.70
N ALA A 45 -4.96 6.34 0.52
CA ALA A 45 -4.74 7.58 1.26
C ALA A 45 -3.57 7.41 2.23
N HIS A 46 -2.52 8.22 2.10
CA HIS A 46 -1.37 8.19 3.02
C HIS A 46 -1.80 8.52 4.46
N ALA A 47 -1.50 7.64 5.40
CA ALA A 47 -2.11 7.60 6.74
C ALA A 47 -1.09 7.45 7.88
N GLN A 48 0.16 7.87 7.67
CA GLN A 48 1.14 8.01 8.76
C GLN A 48 0.59 8.90 9.89
N VAL A 49 -0.15 9.94 9.50
CA VAL A 49 -1.00 10.75 10.38
C VAL A 49 -2.45 10.51 9.95
N LEU A 50 -3.22 9.78 10.78
CA LEU A 50 -4.58 9.36 10.40
C LEU A 50 -5.50 10.55 10.09
N SER A 51 -5.36 11.67 10.82
CA SER A 51 -6.15 12.87 10.55
C SER A 51 -5.90 13.51 9.19
N ALA A 52 -4.69 13.37 8.64
CA ALA A 52 -4.40 13.84 7.29
C ALA A 52 -5.08 12.95 6.23
N ALA A 53 -5.14 11.63 6.45
CA ALA A 53 -5.90 10.73 5.59
C ALA A 53 -7.40 11.01 5.65
N GLU A 54 -7.95 11.20 6.86
CA GLU A 54 -9.35 11.58 7.09
C GLU A 54 -9.71 12.87 6.36
N LEU A 55 -8.85 13.91 6.45
CA LEU A 55 -9.06 15.17 5.72
C LEU A 55 -8.97 14.97 4.20
N SER A 56 -7.96 14.23 3.71
CA SER A 56 -7.80 13.98 2.28
C SER A 56 -9.02 13.28 1.67
N ILE A 57 -9.57 12.27 2.36
CA ILE A 57 -10.81 11.60 1.94
C ILE A 57 -12.00 12.57 2.05
N GLY A 58 -12.07 13.32 3.16
CA GLY A 58 -13.16 14.26 3.45
C GLY A 58 -13.37 15.34 2.39
N LEU A 59 -12.28 15.88 1.82
CA LEU A 59 -12.34 16.93 0.79
C LEU A 59 -13.01 16.47 -0.52
N ARG A 60 -13.22 15.16 -0.71
CA ARG A 60 -13.67 14.54 -1.96
C ARG A 60 -15.11 14.03 -1.92
N LEU A 61 -15.76 14.10 -0.77
CA LEU A 61 -17.11 13.57 -0.54
C LEU A 61 -18.00 14.65 0.06
N ALA A 62 -19.18 14.82 -0.53
CA ALA A 62 -20.17 15.75 0.01
C ALA A 62 -20.74 15.24 1.33
N GLY A 63 -20.80 16.11 2.35
CA GLY A 63 -21.46 15.82 3.63
C GLY A 63 -20.80 14.75 4.52
N ILE A 64 -19.65 14.20 4.12
CA ILE A 64 -18.96 13.16 4.91
C ILE A 64 -18.43 13.72 6.22
N THR A 65 -18.46 12.90 7.27
CA THR A 65 -17.86 13.25 8.55
C THR A 65 -16.60 12.41 8.80
N ARG A 66 -15.73 12.92 9.67
CA ARG A 66 -14.60 12.14 10.20
C ARG A 66 -15.05 10.82 10.83
N THR A 67 -16.20 10.83 11.50
CA THR A 67 -16.78 9.64 12.14
C THR A 67 -17.11 8.58 11.11
N ALA A 68 -17.76 8.95 9.99
CA ALA A 68 -18.09 8.01 8.92
C ALA A 68 -16.83 7.35 8.29
N ILE A 69 -15.72 8.10 8.17
CA ILE A 69 -14.44 7.53 7.68
C ILE A 69 -13.88 6.50 8.67
N ARG A 70 -14.03 6.75 9.98
CA ARG A 70 -13.60 5.81 11.03
C ARG A 70 -14.49 4.58 11.11
N GLU A 71 -15.80 4.74 10.89
CA GLU A 71 -16.74 3.63 10.79
C GLU A 71 -16.40 2.73 9.61
N ALA A 72 -16.12 3.32 8.43
CA ALA A 72 -15.65 2.58 7.26
C ALA A 72 -14.36 1.77 7.53
N LEU A 73 -13.46 2.29 8.36
CA LEU A 73 -12.19 1.64 8.70
C LEU A 73 -12.29 0.56 9.80
N TRP A 74 -12.95 0.87 10.92
CA TRP A 74 -12.91 0.03 12.11
C TRP A 74 -14.15 -0.85 12.29
N THR A 75 -15.30 -0.41 11.80
CA THR A 75 -16.60 -1.06 12.02
C THR A 75 -17.04 -1.83 10.79
N GLU A 76 -17.22 -1.15 9.65
CA GLU A 76 -17.64 -1.76 8.38
C GLU A 76 -16.50 -2.55 7.74
N ARG A 77 -15.25 -2.17 8.04
CA ARG A 77 -14.03 -2.75 7.48
C ARG A 77 -14.01 -2.66 5.94
N SER A 78 -14.69 -1.68 5.36
CA SER A 78 -14.61 -1.35 3.93
C SER A 78 -13.26 -0.70 3.58
N LEU A 79 -12.62 -0.07 4.57
CA LEU A 79 -11.23 0.36 4.54
C LEU A 79 -10.36 -0.50 5.47
N VAL A 80 -9.08 -0.59 5.13
CA VAL A 80 -8.04 -1.20 5.96
C VAL A 80 -6.85 -0.26 6.06
N LYS A 81 -6.26 -0.17 7.25
CA LYS A 81 -5.00 0.53 7.48
C LYS A 81 -3.86 -0.48 7.42
N THR A 82 -2.91 -0.29 6.51
CA THR A 82 -1.75 -1.19 6.34
C THR A 82 -0.56 -0.44 5.74
N PHE A 83 0.53 -1.14 5.46
CA PHE A 83 1.66 -0.60 4.71
C PHE A 83 1.37 -0.68 3.20
N GLY A 84 1.64 0.41 2.49
CA GLY A 84 1.36 0.56 1.06
C GLY A 84 2.62 0.98 0.27
N PRO A 85 2.46 1.81 -0.79
CA PRO A 85 3.57 2.31 -1.58
C PRO A 85 4.75 2.82 -0.74
N ARG A 86 5.97 2.47 -1.14
CA ARG A 86 7.23 2.86 -0.47
C ARG A 86 7.33 2.39 1.00
N GLY A 87 6.50 1.44 1.41
CA GLY A 87 6.49 0.91 2.77
C GLY A 87 5.93 1.89 3.82
N THR A 88 5.19 2.92 3.41
CA THR A 88 4.55 3.85 4.35
C THR A 88 3.11 3.47 4.65
N VAL A 89 2.55 3.97 5.75
CA VAL A 89 1.20 3.62 6.19
C VAL A 89 0.15 4.27 5.29
N HIS A 90 -0.82 3.49 4.82
CA HIS A 90 -1.94 3.93 3.99
C HIS A 90 -3.27 3.36 4.49
N LEU A 91 -4.37 4.07 4.19
CA LEU A 91 -5.69 3.47 4.09
C LEU A 91 -5.87 2.97 2.66
N LEU A 92 -6.33 1.73 2.51
CA LEU A 92 -6.63 1.08 1.24
C LEU A 92 -8.06 0.53 1.31
N PRO A 93 -8.76 0.34 0.17
CA PRO A 93 -10.03 -0.39 0.18
C PRO A 93 -9.73 -1.84 0.54
N THR A 94 -10.47 -2.41 1.47
CA THR A 94 -10.23 -3.78 1.95
C THR A 94 -10.32 -4.79 0.82
N GLN A 95 -11.27 -4.59 -0.10
CA GLN A 95 -11.46 -5.45 -1.29
C GLN A 95 -10.24 -5.47 -2.24
N ASP A 96 -9.37 -4.45 -2.18
CA ASP A 96 -8.21 -4.34 -3.04
C ASP A 96 -6.94 -4.93 -2.41
N LEU A 97 -7.01 -5.40 -1.17
CA LEU A 97 -5.87 -6.02 -0.49
C LEU A 97 -5.21 -7.15 -1.29
N PRO A 98 -5.93 -8.07 -1.95
CA PRO A 98 -5.32 -9.09 -2.80
C PRO A 98 -4.37 -8.49 -3.85
N MET A 99 -4.80 -7.44 -4.55
CA MET A 99 -3.99 -6.74 -5.54
C MET A 99 -2.79 -6.05 -4.88
N TRP A 100 -3.01 -5.30 -3.80
CA TRP A 100 -1.91 -4.58 -3.13
C TRP A 100 -0.84 -5.53 -2.60
N THR A 101 -1.23 -6.58 -1.90
CA THR A 101 -0.29 -7.56 -1.33
C THR A 101 0.43 -8.36 -2.42
N GLY A 102 -0.30 -8.79 -3.47
CA GLY A 102 0.29 -9.48 -4.62
C GLY A 102 1.33 -8.63 -5.34
N ALA A 103 1.00 -7.37 -5.61
CA ALA A 103 1.90 -6.46 -6.31
C ALA A 103 3.11 -6.08 -5.46
N LEU A 104 2.91 -5.67 -4.20
CA LEU A 104 3.99 -5.23 -3.31
C LEU A 104 4.95 -6.39 -2.95
N SER A 105 4.47 -7.63 -2.92
CA SER A 105 5.31 -8.82 -2.74
C SER A 105 6.11 -9.19 -4.00
N ALA A 106 5.65 -8.78 -5.18
CA ALA A 106 6.32 -9.05 -6.46
C ALA A 106 7.39 -8.00 -6.82
N ILE A 107 7.47 -6.89 -6.07
CA ILE A 107 8.50 -5.88 -6.25
C ILE A 107 9.87 -6.48 -5.86
N PRO A 108 10.90 -6.35 -6.71
CA PRO A 108 12.24 -6.81 -6.37
C PRO A 108 12.77 -6.06 -5.14
N PRO A 109 13.45 -6.75 -4.22
CA PRO A 109 13.95 -6.12 -3.00
C PRO A 109 14.94 -4.99 -3.32
N SER A 110 14.76 -3.85 -2.66
CA SER A 110 15.71 -2.74 -2.75
C SER A 110 17.05 -3.14 -2.11
N ARG A 111 18.16 -2.67 -2.69
CA ARG A 111 19.49 -2.84 -2.09
C ARG A 111 19.53 -2.06 -0.78
N THR A 112 19.53 -2.77 0.35
CA THR A 112 19.71 -2.15 1.68
C THR A 112 21.16 -1.69 1.88
N SER A 113 21.35 -0.55 2.54
CA SER A 113 22.65 0.01 2.95
C SER A 113 23.10 -0.46 4.33
N GLN A 114 22.27 -1.20 5.07
CA GLN A 114 22.57 -1.64 6.44
C GLN A 114 23.76 -2.61 6.48
N ALA A 115 24.52 -2.69 7.57
CA ALA A 115 25.61 -3.67 7.68
C ALA A 115 25.06 -5.12 7.67
N LYS A 116 25.84 -6.10 7.20
CA LYS A 116 25.36 -7.49 7.00
C LYS A 116 24.92 -8.17 8.31
N ASP A 117 25.63 -7.88 9.40
CA ASP A 117 25.41 -8.36 10.77
C ASP A 117 24.14 -7.79 11.42
N VAL A 118 23.59 -6.69 10.90
CA VAL A 118 22.33 -6.07 11.35
C VAL A 118 21.11 -6.68 10.63
N ARG A 119 21.29 -7.22 9.42
CA ARG A 119 20.18 -7.69 8.58
C ARG A 119 19.64 -9.04 9.06
N LEU A 120 18.36 -9.26 8.79
CA LEU A 120 17.79 -10.61 8.78
C LEU A 120 18.31 -11.37 7.56
N THR A 121 18.66 -12.65 7.74
CA THR A 121 18.82 -13.58 6.60
C THR A 121 17.45 -13.87 5.97
N PRO A 122 17.40 -14.42 4.74
CA PRO A 122 16.13 -14.87 4.15
C PRO A 122 15.36 -15.83 5.08
N GLU A 123 16.04 -16.81 5.67
CA GLU A 123 15.45 -17.80 6.57
C GLU A 123 14.94 -17.16 7.86
N GLN A 124 15.70 -16.23 8.45
CA GLN A 124 15.25 -15.46 9.61
C GLN A 124 14.02 -14.60 9.27
N THR A 125 13.98 -14.03 8.07
CA THR A 125 12.85 -13.23 7.61
C THR A 125 11.59 -14.09 7.50
N GLU A 126 11.68 -15.27 6.89
CA GLU A 126 10.56 -16.21 6.81
C GLU A 126 10.04 -16.59 8.21
N ARG A 127 10.94 -16.93 9.13
CA ARG A 127 10.58 -17.28 10.51
C ARG A 127 9.86 -16.15 11.24
N VAL A 128 10.30 -14.90 11.06
CA VAL A 128 9.63 -13.74 11.68
C VAL A 128 8.27 -13.49 11.05
N VAL A 129 8.14 -13.56 9.72
CA VAL A 129 6.85 -13.37 9.03
C VAL A 129 5.85 -14.43 9.45
N GLU A 130 6.27 -15.70 9.55
CA GLU A 130 5.45 -16.80 10.05
C GLU A 130 5.04 -16.59 11.51
N ALA A 131 5.98 -16.23 12.39
CA ALA A 131 5.69 -15.95 13.80
C ALA A 131 4.66 -14.81 13.96
N ILE A 132 4.77 -13.75 13.15
CA ILE A 132 3.78 -12.65 13.11
C ILE A 132 2.42 -13.18 12.66
N ALA A 133 2.36 -13.95 11.57
CA ALA A 133 1.11 -14.47 11.04
C ALA A 133 0.37 -15.34 12.06
N ILE A 134 1.11 -16.22 12.76
CA ILE A 134 0.58 -17.08 13.83
C ILE A 134 0.11 -16.23 15.02
N ALA A 135 0.94 -15.30 15.50
CA ALA A 135 0.61 -14.47 16.65
C ALA A 135 -0.65 -13.61 16.44
N LEU A 136 -0.91 -13.21 15.19
CA LEU A 136 -2.03 -12.32 14.84
C LEU A 136 -3.26 -13.05 14.28
N ASP A 137 -3.21 -14.37 14.06
CA ASP A 137 -4.24 -15.12 13.30
C ASP A 137 -5.66 -14.83 13.78
N ASP A 138 -5.87 -14.83 15.11
CA ASP A 138 -7.12 -14.43 15.75
C ASP A 138 -6.95 -13.39 16.87
N ALA A 139 -5.90 -12.57 16.77
CA ALA A 139 -5.55 -11.62 17.81
C ALA A 139 -5.42 -10.18 17.32
N GLU A 140 -5.58 -9.25 18.25
CA GLU A 140 -5.21 -7.85 18.12
C GLU A 140 -4.14 -7.55 19.17
N LEU A 141 -2.89 -7.39 18.73
CA LEU A 141 -1.74 -7.22 19.63
C LEU A 141 -1.16 -5.83 19.50
N THR A 142 -0.82 -5.21 20.62
CA THR A 142 0.05 -4.03 20.64
C THR A 142 1.45 -4.40 20.15
N ILE A 143 2.27 -3.40 19.80
CA ILE A 143 3.65 -3.68 19.34
C ILE A 143 4.50 -4.39 20.40
N ASP A 144 4.21 -4.17 21.69
CA ASP A 144 4.94 -4.80 22.81
C ASP A 144 4.55 -6.28 22.91
N GLU A 145 3.24 -6.57 22.94
CA GLU A 145 2.70 -7.93 22.95
C GLU A 145 3.13 -8.73 21.70
N LEU A 146 3.14 -8.09 20.53
CA LEU A 146 3.65 -8.71 19.30
C LEU A 146 5.16 -8.97 19.38
N SER A 147 5.93 -8.08 20.02
CA SER A 147 7.36 -8.30 20.24
C SER A 147 7.58 -9.54 21.09
N GLU A 148 6.85 -9.68 22.20
CA GLU A 148 6.92 -10.85 23.09
C GLU A 148 6.60 -12.14 22.34
N ALA A 149 5.49 -12.18 21.59
CA ALA A 149 5.07 -13.35 20.84
C ALA A 149 6.09 -13.76 19.75
N VAL A 150 6.61 -12.79 18.99
CA VAL A 150 7.61 -13.07 17.95
C VAL A 150 8.90 -13.58 18.57
N ILE A 151 9.42 -12.92 19.61
CA ILE A 151 10.68 -13.33 20.27
C ILE A 151 10.55 -14.73 20.87
N ALA A 152 9.43 -15.05 21.51
CA ALA A 152 9.17 -16.37 22.06
C ALA A 152 9.19 -17.48 20.99
N SER A 153 8.70 -17.18 19.78
CA SER A 153 8.65 -18.13 18.66
C SER A 153 9.99 -18.25 17.93
N THR A 154 10.70 -17.14 17.72
CA THR A 154 11.91 -17.11 16.88
C THR A 154 13.21 -17.31 17.66
N GLY A 155 13.23 -16.94 18.94
CA GLY A 155 14.40 -16.96 19.81
C GLY A 155 15.03 -15.58 20.04
N PRO A 156 16.02 -15.49 20.94
CA PRO A 156 16.54 -14.23 21.49
C PRO A 156 17.20 -13.29 20.46
N TRP A 157 17.77 -13.82 19.38
CA TRP A 157 18.38 -13.03 18.30
C TRP A 157 17.41 -12.03 17.67
N ALA A 158 16.09 -12.30 17.72
CA ALA A 158 15.06 -11.43 17.21
C ALA A 158 14.89 -10.16 18.06
N ALA A 159 15.29 -10.23 19.33
CA ALA A 159 15.24 -9.13 20.29
C ALA A 159 16.43 -8.17 20.19
N ASP A 160 17.49 -8.55 19.47
CA ASP A 160 18.71 -7.73 19.34
C ASP A 160 18.36 -6.30 18.90
N LEU A 161 18.79 -5.31 19.68
CA LEU A 161 18.50 -3.90 19.45
C LEU A 161 19.45 -3.33 18.38
N VAL A 162 19.10 -3.49 17.11
CA VAL A 162 19.99 -3.18 15.97
C VAL A 162 19.44 -2.16 14.99
N MET A 163 18.17 -1.77 15.13
CA MET A 163 17.49 -0.85 14.22
C MET A 163 17.38 0.55 14.83
N PRO A 164 18.06 1.59 14.31
CA PRO A 164 17.88 2.95 14.79
C PRO A 164 16.43 3.41 14.65
N ALA A 165 15.91 4.02 15.71
CA ALA A 165 14.54 4.49 15.75
C ALA A 165 14.38 5.72 16.65
N PHE A 166 13.20 6.35 16.59
CA PHE A 166 12.88 7.43 17.50
C PHE A 166 12.90 6.93 18.95
N GLY A 167 13.73 7.55 19.79
CA GLY A 167 13.87 7.19 21.20
C GLY A 167 14.75 5.97 21.49
N GLY A 168 15.55 5.48 20.52
CA GLY A 168 16.57 4.46 20.78
C GLY A 168 16.73 3.45 19.65
N MET A 169 16.77 2.17 20.01
CA MET A 169 16.98 1.06 19.09
C MET A 169 15.77 0.12 19.13
N TRP A 170 15.33 -0.34 17.98
CA TRP A 170 14.28 -1.34 17.82
C TRP A 170 14.88 -2.75 17.70
N PRO A 171 14.13 -3.77 18.15
CA PRO A 171 14.55 -5.15 18.01
C PRO A 171 14.59 -5.57 16.55
N ARG A 172 15.53 -6.47 16.22
CA ARG A 172 15.85 -6.91 14.86
C ARG A 172 14.63 -7.36 14.07
N TRP A 173 13.70 -8.07 14.71
CA TRP A 173 12.49 -8.60 14.05
C TRP A 173 11.64 -7.49 13.39
N ARG A 174 11.67 -6.26 13.90
CA ARG A 174 10.88 -5.14 13.33
C ARG A 174 11.27 -4.80 11.89
N GLN A 175 12.44 -5.25 11.41
CA GLN A 175 12.82 -5.17 10.00
C GLN A 175 11.83 -5.87 9.05
N ALA A 176 11.13 -6.90 9.54
CA ALA A 176 10.20 -7.69 8.72
C ALA A 176 8.77 -7.13 8.67
N LEU A 177 8.43 -6.07 9.41
CA LEU A 177 7.04 -5.58 9.52
C LEU A 177 6.42 -5.23 8.16
N THR A 178 7.13 -4.45 7.33
CA THR A 178 6.63 -4.08 6.00
C THR A 178 6.51 -5.32 5.10
N MET A 179 7.45 -6.26 5.18
CA MET A 179 7.38 -7.49 4.39
C MET A 179 6.22 -8.39 4.81
N ALA A 180 5.99 -8.53 6.12
CA ALA A 180 4.85 -9.26 6.67
C ALA A 180 3.53 -8.64 6.19
N ALA A 181 3.42 -7.30 6.17
CA ALA A 181 2.26 -6.61 5.64
C ALA A 181 2.06 -6.84 4.13
N ASN A 182 3.13 -6.72 3.34
CA ASN A 182 3.09 -6.96 1.89
C ASN A 182 2.66 -8.40 1.57
N ARG A 183 3.04 -9.37 2.42
CA ARG A 183 2.64 -10.78 2.30
C ARG A 183 1.28 -11.09 2.92
N GLY A 184 0.59 -10.09 3.47
CA GLY A 184 -0.75 -10.24 4.04
C GLY A 184 -0.78 -10.93 5.41
N ALA A 185 0.35 -10.97 6.13
CA ALA A 185 0.43 -11.52 7.48
C ALA A 185 -0.02 -10.52 8.56
N LEU A 186 -0.01 -9.21 8.27
CA LEU A 186 -0.47 -8.19 9.21
C LEU A 186 -1.16 -7.00 8.52
N CYS A 187 -2.06 -6.37 9.25
CA CYS A 187 -2.53 -4.99 9.07
C CYS A 187 -2.66 -4.31 10.45
N PHE A 188 -2.99 -3.03 10.47
CA PHE A 188 -3.25 -2.30 11.72
C PHE A 188 -4.67 -2.58 12.23
N GLY A 189 -4.80 -2.77 13.55
CA GLY A 189 -6.09 -2.86 14.24
C GLY A 189 -6.51 -1.54 14.92
N PRO A 190 -7.69 -1.52 15.56
CA PRO A 190 -8.14 -0.41 16.39
C PRO A 190 -7.16 -0.11 17.53
N HIS A 191 -6.98 1.17 17.85
CA HIS A 191 -6.08 1.54 18.95
C HIS A 191 -6.59 1.00 20.29
N ARG A 192 -5.66 0.49 21.12
CA ARG A 192 -5.93 0.16 22.52
C ARG A 192 -5.37 1.29 23.39
N GLY A 193 -6.24 2.22 23.78
CA GLY A 193 -5.82 3.47 24.42
C GLY A 193 -4.92 4.29 23.48
N SER A 194 -3.73 4.64 23.94
CA SER A 194 -2.72 5.34 23.12
C SER A 194 -1.91 4.41 22.21
N LYS A 195 -2.01 3.08 22.38
CA LYS A 195 -1.20 2.11 21.65
C LYS A 195 -1.84 1.70 20.33
N VAL A 196 -1.02 1.68 19.29
CA VAL A 196 -1.36 1.05 18.00
C VAL A 196 -1.40 -0.46 18.19
N THR A 197 -2.34 -1.13 17.53
CA THR A 197 -2.43 -2.58 17.46
C THR A 197 -2.23 -3.09 16.03
N TYR A 198 -1.90 -4.37 15.93
CA TYR A 198 -1.76 -5.12 14.70
C TYR A 198 -2.67 -6.35 14.76
N THR A 199 -3.14 -6.80 13.60
CA THR A 199 -4.03 -7.96 13.46
C THR A 199 -3.89 -8.60 12.08
N ASN A 200 -4.57 -9.71 11.84
CA ASN A 200 -4.54 -10.41 10.56
C ASN A 200 -5.56 -9.82 9.56
N PRO A 201 -5.15 -9.49 8.31
CA PRO A 201 -6.05 -8.99 7.27
C PRO A 201 -7.26 -9.90 6.98
N ARG A 202 -7.16 -11.22 7.25
CA ARG A 202 -8.27 -12.17 7.09
C ARG A 202 -9.47 -11.87 8.00
N ARG A 203 -9.26 -11.16 9.11
CA ARG A 203 -10.35 -10.67 9.98
C ARG A 203 -11.13 -9.52 9.33
N TRP A 204 -10.54 -8.81 8.37
CA TRP A 204 -11.18 -7.73 7.61
C TRP A 204 -11.80 -8.25 6.31
N LEU A 205 -11.11 -9.18 5.65
CA LEU A 205 -11.56 -9.80 4.41
C LEU A 205 -11.50 -11.33 4.56
N PRO A 206 -12.60 -11.98 4.98
CA PRO A 206 -12.69 -13.44 5.02
C PRO A 206 -12.36 -14.05 3.65
N GLY A 207 -11.54 -15.10 3.63
CA GLY A 207 -11.06 -15.70 2.38
C GLY A 207 -9.92 -14.95 1.68
N PHE A 208 -9.44 -13.83 2.24
CA PHE A 208 -8.31 -13.07 1.69
C PHE A 208 -7.11 -13.95 1.34
N ARG A 209 -6.63 -13.81 0.10
CA ARG A 209 -5.35 -14.33 -0.39
C ARG A 209 -4.70 -13.27 -1.28
N PRO A 210 -3.38 -13.08 -1.21
CA PRO A 210 -2.67 -12.25 -2.18
C PRO A 210 -2.95 -12.71 -3.61
N ALA A 211 -3.18 -11.76 -4.51
CA ALA A 211 -3.32 -12.05 -5.94
C ALA A 211 -1.95 -12.45 -6.53
N GLY A 212 -1.97 -13.14 -7.67
CA GLY A 212 -0.75 -13.47 -8.41
C GLY A 212 0.02 -12.20 -8.80
N GLY A 213 1.34 -12.19 -8.56
CA GLY A 213 2.17 -10.98 -8.67
C GLY A 213 2.03 -10.25 -10.00
N GLN A 214 2.12 -10.96 -11.14
CA GLN A 214 2.02 -10.34 -12.47
C GLN A 214 0.65 -9.68 -12.70
N THR A 215 -0.44 -10.39 -12.38
CA THR A 215 -1.81 -9.86 -12.48
C THR A 215 -2.02 -8.64 -11.59
N ALA A 216 -1.49 -8.70 -10.36
CA ALA A 216 -1.59 -7.62 -9.40
C ALA A 216 -0.81 -6.37 -9.85
N LEU A 217 0.39 -6.55 -10.42
CA LEU A 217 1.21 -5.48 -10.96
C LEU A 217 0.54 -4.77 -12.14
N ALA A 218 -0.02 -5.53 -13.09
CA ALA A 218 -0.78 -4.97 -14.21
C ALA A 218 -1.97 -4.13 -13.71
N ALA A 219 -2.73 -4.65 -12.73
CA ALA A 219 -3.84 -3.94 -12.12
C ALA A 219 -3.41 -2.64 -11.41
N ILE A 220 -2.28 -2.66 -10.68
CA ILE A 220 -1.74 -1.45 -10.06
C ILE A 220 -1.30 -0.40 -11.09
N VAL A 221 -0.65 -0.81 -12.18
CA VAL A 221 -0.26 0.13 -13.26
C VAL A 221 -1.49 0.78 -13.87
N SER A 222 -2.51 -0.01 -14.18
CA SER A 222 -3.78 0.50 -14.72
C SER A 222 -4.46 1.50 -13.78
N ARG A 223 -4.56 1.18 -12.48
CA ARG A 223 -5.14 2.09 -11.48
C ARG A 223 -4.32 3.36 -11.30
N TYR A 224 -2.99 3.25 -11.24
CA TYR A 224 -2.11 4.40 -11.14
C TYR A 224 -2.26 5.33 -12.35
N LEU A 225 -2.30 4.80 -13.57
CA LEU A 225 -2.48 5.59 -14.79
C LEU A 225 -3.91 6.13 -14.91
N HIS A 226 -4.90 5.43 -14.37
CA HIS A 226 -6.24 5.98 -14.25
C HIS A 226 -6.22 7.20 -13.32
N ALA A 227 -5.65 7.11 -12.13
CA ALA A 227 -5.63 8.21 -11.16
C ALA A 227 -4.72 9.38 -11.60
N TYR A 228 -3.48 9.06 -11.97
CA TYR A 228 -2.39 10.02 -12.14
C TYR A 228 -1.88 10.12 -13.58
N GLY A 229 -2.46 9.39 -14.53
CA GLY A 229 -2.03 9.46 -15.93
C GLY A 229 -2.39 10.78 -16.62
N PRO A 230 -1.81 11.07 -17.80
CA PRO A 230 -0.67 10.34 -18.39
C PRO A 230 0.57 10.45 -17.50
N ALA A 231 1.36 9.38 -17.42
CA ALA A 231 2.56 9.33 -16.57
C ALA A 231 3.57 8.33 -17.14
N THR A 232 4.85 8.56 -16.85
CA THR A 232 5.93 7.68 -17.29
C THR A 232 6.18 6.53 -16.32
N ALA A 233 6.83 5.47 -16.79
CA ALA A 233 7.27 4.37 -15.95
C ALA A 233 8.20 4.83 -14.80
N GLN A 234 8.99 5.89 -15.01
CA GLN A 234 9.86 6.45 -13.97
C GLN A 234 9.07 7.18 -12.88
N GLN A 235 7.98 7.89 -13.24
CA GLN A 235 7.07 8.50 -12.26
C GLN A 235 6.34 7.42 -11.46
N PHE A 236 5.89 6.34 -12.13
CA PHE A 236 5.34 5.17 -11.45
C PHE A 236 6.34 4.53 -10.48
N ALA A 237 7.60 4.36 -10.91
CA ALA A 237 8.66 3.81 -10.06
C ALA A 237 8.89 4.66 -8.80
N GLN A 238 8.88 5.99 -8.96
CA GLN A 238 8.98 6.93 -7.84
C GLN A 238 7.78 6.82 -6.90
N TRP A 239 6.56 6.73 -7.45
CA TRP A 239 5.35 6.59 -6.66
C TRP A 239 5.32 5.27 -5.91
N LEU A 240 5.53 4.12 -6.56
CA LEU A 240 5.42 2.83 -5.89
C LEU A 240 6.65 2.51 -5.01
N GLY A 241 7.80 3.11 -5.30
CA GLY A 241 9.06 2.86 -4.60
C GLY A 241 9.85 1.68 -5.17
N THR A 242 10.00 1.62 -6.50
CA THR A 242 10.62 0.49 -7.20
C THR A 242 11.85 0.91 -8.02
N PRO A 243 12.72 -0.04 -8.42
CA PRO A 243 13.81 0.26 -9.34
C PRO A 243 13.28 0.75 -10.69
N ARG A 244 13.85 1.83 -11.22
CA ARG A 244 13.40 2.47 -12.46
C ARG A 244 13.38 1.51 -13.65
N ARG A 245 14.46 0.74 -13.84
CA ARG A 245 14.58 -0.22 -14.95
C ARG A 245 13.49 -1.30 -14.89
N TRP A 246 13.23 -1.83 -13.70
CA TRP A 246 12.18 -2.82 -13.50
C TRP A 246 10.79 -2.26 -13.84
N ALA A 247 10.51 -1.01 -13.49
CA ALA A 247 9.25 -0.36 -13.84
C ALA A 247 9.11 -0.14 -15.36
N MET A 248 10.20 0.18 -16.05
CA MET A 248 10.21 0.30 -17.51
C MET A 248 9.89 -1.04 -18.17
N GLU A 249 10.55 -2.13 -17.74
CA GLU A 249 10.29 -3.49 -18.23
C GLU A 249 8.83 -3.93 -17.97
N LEU A 250 8.26 -3.56 -16.82
CA LEU A 250 6.85 -3.79 -16.52
C LEU A 250 5.92 -3.02 -17.49
N PHE A 251 6.19 -1.74 -17.75
CA PHE A 251 5.39 -0.94 -18.69
C PHE A 251 5.49 -1.47 -20.13
N ASP A 252 6.69 -1.87 -20.56
CA ASP A 252 6.91 -2.46 -21.89
C ASP A 252 6.11 -3.76 -22.05
N SER A 253 6.05 -4.59 -21.00
CA SER A 253 5.24 -5.82 -20.98
C SER A 253 3.73 -5.57 -21.11
N LEU A 254 3.27 -4.35 -20.77
CA LEU A 254 1.87 -3.93 -20.84
C LEU A 254 1.60 -3.01 -22.05
N SER A 255 2.54 -2.86 -22.97
CA SER A 255 2.46 -1.90 -24.09
C SER A 255 1.21 -2.04 -24.97
N THR A 256 0.63 -3.25 -25.07
CA THR A 256 -0.62 -3.47 -25.84
C THR A 256 -1.88 -2.99 -25.11
N GLU A 257 -1.80 -2.80 -23.79
CA GLU A 257 -2.88 -2.29 -22.93
C GLU A 257 -2.75 -0.79 -22.64
N LEU A 258 -1.61 -0.19 -23.01
CA LEU A 258 -1.28 1.20 -22.74
C LEU A 258 -1.28 2.01 -24.03
N GLN A 259 -1.78 3.24 -23.94
CA GLN A 259 -1.71 4.20 -25.05
C GLN A 259 -0.62 5.23 -24.78
N HIS A 260 0.23 5.48 -25.78
CA HIS A 260 1.16 6.60 -25.74
C HIS A 260 0.40 7.93 -25.90
N VAL A 261 0.74 8.90 -25.05
CA VAL A 261 0.14 10.23 -25.05
C VAL A 261 1.26 11.27 -25.04
N GLU A 262 1.22 12.19 -25.99
CA GLU A 262 2.08 13.37 -26.03
C GLU A 262 1.44 14.49 -25.21
N ILE A 263 2.26 15.21 -24.43
CA ILE A 263 1.82 16.39 -23.69
C ILE A 263 2.44 17.62 -24.31
N ASN A 264 1.61 18.45 -24.95
CA ASN A 264 2.01 19.73 -25.54
C ASN A 264 1.94 20.83 -24.49
N GLY A 265 3.11 21.30 -24.03
CA GLY A 265 3.23 22.38 -23.05
C GLY A 265 4.43 22.22 -22.13
#